data_AF-A0A514CN71-F1
#
_entry.id   AF-A0A514CN71-F1
#
_cell.length_a   1.000
_cell.length_b   1.000
_cell.length_c   1.000
_cell.angle_alpha   90.00
_cell.angle_beta   90.00
_cell.angle_gamma   90.00
#
_symmetry.space_group_name_H-M   'P 1'
#
loop_
_entity.id
_entity.type
_entity.pdbx_description
1 polymer ?
#
loop_
_entity_poly.entity_id
_entity_poly.type
_entity_poly.pdbx_seq_one_letter_code
_entity_poly.pdbx_strand_id
1 'polypeptide(L)'
;MKKLITYAVILLVVAYFSYQYPWFAFVLLALLGGMIIYMLMAGIILMWRNKLLVKRFYSPMTMLGIVLTGLVIGLLRPLPDPIISSDDSSKVLAHAYSTDQGDRMNLQFFVPPFRKEMRRRDSVRLKQVREVMDRESEFSPIDRFHAAFILHHNPMHDSFLYEQAHSLAKKAASAPELKDNYQVQWLAKATYDRWMLSIGRSQKYATQGGVSFSIE
;
A
#
# COMPACT_ATOMS: atom_id res chain seq x y z
N MET A 1 -36.86 -15.95 -3.27
CA MET A 1 -36.19 -16.21 -1.97
C MET A 1 -34.76 -16.73 -2.12
N LYS A 2 -34.50 -17.90 -2.74
CA LYS A 2 -33.14 -18.48 -2.84
C LYS A 2 -32.04 -17.51 -3.32
N LYS A 3 -32.26 -16.78 -4.42
CA LYS A 3 -31.29 -15.79 -4.95
C LYS A 3 -30.97 -14.66 -3.97
N LEU A 4 -31.95 -14.22 -3.20
CA LEU A 4 -31.80 -13.11 -2.26
C LEU A 4 -30.97 -13.54 -1.05
N ILE A 5 -31.17 -14.77 -0.57
CA ILE A 5 -30.33 -15.39 0.46
C ILE A 5 -28.90 -15.53 -0.05
N THR A 6 -28.70 -16.00 -1.29
CA THR A 6 -27.36 -16.09 -1.89
C THR A 6 -26.64 -14.73 -1.92
N TYR A 7 -27.32 -13.67 -2.38
CA TYR A 7 -26.72 -12.33 -2.39
C TYR A 7 -26.41 -11.80 -0.99
N ALA A 8 -27.27 -12.07 -0.01
CA ALA A 8 -27.01 -11.69 1.39
C ALA A 8 -25.76 -12.40 1.94
N VAL A 9 -25.59 -13.69 1.68
CA VAL A 9 -24.40 -14.45 2.09
C VAL A 9 -23.15 -13.89 1.41
N ILE A 10 -23.19 -13.63 0.10
CA ILE A 10 -22.06 -13.04 -0.63
C ILE A 10 -21.70 -11.67 -0.05
N LEU A 11 -22.70 -10.84 0.25
CA LEU A 11 -22.49 -9.52 0.85
C LEU A 11 -21.78 -9.62 2.20
N LEU A 12 -22.20 -10.54 3.08
CA LEU A 12 -21.57 -10.75 4.38
C LEU A 12 -20.13 -11.23 4.24
N VAL A 13 -19.87 -12.15 3.32
CA VAL A 13 -18.51 -12.65 3.03
C VAL A 13 -17.63 -11.51 2.53
N VAL A 14 -18.10 -10.74 1.53
CA VAL A 14 -17.36 -9.59 0.99
C VAL A 14 -17.10 -8.54 2.08
N ALA A 15 -18.10 -8.23 2.90
CA ALA A 15 -17.96 -7.31 4.03
C ALA A 15 -16.89 -7.77 5.02
N TYR A 16 -16.90 -9.06 5.40
CA TYR A 16 -15.92 -9.63 6.31
C TYR A 16 -14.49 -9.55 5.76
N PHE A 17 -14.27 -9.97 4.51
CA PHE A 17 -12.95 -9.91 3.89
C PHE A 17 -12.46 -8.47 3.70
N SER A 18 -13.34 -7.55 3.30
CA SER A 18 -13.03 -6.12 3.20
C SER A 18 -12.60 -5.51 4.53
N TYR A 19 -13.23 -5.92 5.63
CA TYR A 19 -12.86 -5.45 6.95
C TYR A 19 -11.52 -6.04 7.39
N GLN A 20 -11.31 -7.35 7.20
CA GLN A 20 -10.17 -8.07 7.74
C GLN A 20 -8.87 -7.84 6.95
N TYR A 21 -8.92 -7.65 5.64
CA TYR A 21 -7.73 -7.63 4.77
C TYR A 21 -7.65 -6.34 3.92
N PRO A 22 -6.68 -5.43 4.15
CA PRO A 22 -6.63 -4.15 3.42
C PRO A 22 -6.46 -4.32 1.91
N TRP A 23 -5.68 -5.33 1.51
CA TRP A 23 -5.40 -5.62 0.10
C TRP A 23 -6.64 -6.13 -0.67
N PHE A 24 -7.68 -6.62 0.03
CA PHE A 24 -8.89 -7.13 -0.61
C PHE A 24 -9.64 -6.04 -1.39
N ALA A 25 -9.48 -4.76 -0.99
CA ALA A 25 -10.03 -3.63 -1.74
C ALA A 25 -9.51 -3.58 -3.20
N PHE A 26 -8.26 -3.97 -3.46
CA PHE A 26 -7.73 -4.04 -4.82
C PHE A 26 -8.37 -5.16 -5.66
N VAL A 27 -8.69 -6.29 -5.04
CA VAL A 27 -9.45 -7.37 -5.70
C VAL A 27 -10.84 -6.87 -6.08
N LEU A 28 -11.51 -6.18 -5.15
CA LEU A 28 -12.83 -5.61 -5.42
C LEU A 28 -12.79 -4.55 -6.52
N LEU A 29 -11.74 -3.72 -6.59
CA LEU A 29 -11.54 -2.78 -7.70
C LEU A 29 -11.33 -3.47 -9.04
N ALA A 30 -10.53 -4.54 -9.08
CA ALA A 30 -10.34 -5.32 -10.31
C ALA A 30 -11.65 -5.97 -10.78
N LEU A 31 -12.43 -6.54 -9.85
CA LEU A 31 -13.75 -7.09 -10.13
C LEU A 31 -14.72 -6.00 -10.61
N LEU A 32 -14.73 -4.83 -9.97
CA LEU A 32 -15.52 -3.67 -10.38
C LEU A 32 -15.22 -3.28 -11.82
N GLY A 33 -13.94 -3.14 -12.17
CA GLY A 33 -13.49 -2.83 -13.54
C GLY A 33 -13.95 -3.88 -14.55
N GLY A 34 -13.73 -5.16 -14.26
CA GLY A 34 -14.18 -6.27 -15.11
C GLY A 34 -15.70 -6.29 -15.32
N MET A 35 -16.48 -6.00 -14.27
CA MET A 35 -17.94 -5.92 -14.36
C MET A 35 -18.41 -4.74 -15.22
N ILE A 36 -17.79 -3.56 -15.06
CA ILE A 36 -18.11 -2.39 -15.90
C ILE A 36 -17.83 -2.71 -17.37
N ILE A 37 -16.66 -3.28 -17.68
CA ILE A 37 -16.30 -3.67 -19.06
C ILE A 37 -17.32 -4.66 -19.63
N TYR A 38 -17.66 -5.72 -18.87
CA TYR A 38 -18.65 -6.70 -19.29
C TYR A 38 -20.01 -6.05 -19.60
N MET A 39 -20.49 -5.16 -18.72
CA MET A 39 -21.79 -4.52 -18.91
C MET A 39 -21.80 -3.57 -20.12
N LEU A 40 -20.71 -2.86 -20.38
CA LEU A 40 -20.56 -2.03 -21.58
C LEU A 40 -20.58 -2.88 -22.85
N MET A 41 -19.79 -3.95 -22.91
CA MET A 41 -19.74 -4.86 -24.06
C MET A 41 -21.10 -5.53 -24.30
N ALA A 42 -21.72 -6.08 -23.25
CA ALA A 42 -23.04 -6.69 -23.35
C ALA A 42 -24.10 -5.67 -23.79
N GLY A 43 -24.04 -4.43 -23.27
CA GLY A 43 -24.91 -3.33 -23.67
C GLY A 43 -24.81 -3.03 -25.17
N ILE A 44 -23.59 -2.87 -25.69
CA ILE A 44 -23.33 -2.61 -27.12
C ILE A 44 -23.86 -3.75 -27.99
N ILE A 45 -23.54 -5.00 -27.65
CA ILE A 45 -23.99 -6.19 -28.41
C ILE A 45 -25.52 -6.28 -28.42
N LEU A 46 -26.17 -6.04 -27.29
CA LEU A 46 -27.63 -6.14 -27.20
C LEU A 46 -28.35 -4.99 -27.90
N MET A 47 -27.77 -3.80 -27.88
CA MET A 47 -28.25 -2.64 -28.62
C MET A 47 -28.21 -2.91 -30.13
N TRP A 48 -27.09 -3.42 -30.65
CA TRP A 48 -26.97 -3.77 -32.07
C TRP A 48 -27.97 -4.85 -32.50
N ARG A 49 -28.30 -5.78 -31.61
CA ARG A 49 -29.28 -6.84 -31.88
C ARG A 49 -30.73 -6.39 -31.68
N ASN A 50 -30.98 -5.13 -31.33
CA ASN A 50 -32.29 -4.59 -30.95
C ASN A 50 -33.03 -5.44 -29.89
N LYS A 51 -32.28 -6.05 -28.96
CA LYS A 51 -32.76 -6.97 -27.91
C LYS A 51 -32.40 -6.48 -26.52
N LEU A 52 -32.43 -5.16 -26.33
CA LEU A 52 -32.05 -4.54 -25.07
C LEU A 52 -33.11 -4.86 -24.00
N LEU A 53 -32.79 -5.83 -23.15
CA LEU A 53 -33.65 -6.28 -22.05
C LEU A 53 -33.02 -5.86 -20.74
N VAL A 54 -33.55 -4.79 -20.12
CA VAL A 54 -33.07 -4.23 -18.85
C VAL A 54 -32.96 -5.30 -17.75
N LYS A 55 -33.86 -6.30 -17.76
CA LYS A 55 -33.86 -7.43 -16.82
C LYS A 55 -32.54 -8.22 -16.79
N ARG A 56 -31.77 -8.22 -17.90
CA ARG A 56 -30.46 -8.89 -17.98
C ARG A 56 -29.37 -8.20 -17.15
N PHE A 57 -29.57 -6.92 -16.82
CA PHE A 57 -28.62 -6.15 -16.04
C PHE A 57 -28.88 -6.18 -14.54
N TYR A 58 -30.01 -6.73 -14.07
CA TYR A 58 -30.32 -6.77 -12.63
C TYR A 58 -29.28 -7.53 -11.81
N SER A 59 -28.85 -8.72 -12.25
CA SER A 59 -27.84 -9.50 -11.51
C SER A 59 -26.47 -8.81 -11.49
N PRO A 60 -25.91 -8.32 -12.62
CA PRO A 60 -24.70 -7.51 -12.61
C PRO A 60 -24.80 -6.27 -11.73
N MET A 61 -25.93 -5.55 -11.75
CA MET A 61 -26.16 -4.38 -10.89
C MET A 61 -26.21 -4.76 -9.40
N THR A 62 -26.84 -5.88 -9.03
CA THR A 62 -26.83 -6.35 -7.64
C THR A 62 -25.41 -6.70 -7.19
N MET A 63 -24.65 -7.42 -8.01
CA MET A 63 -23.25 -7.75 -7.72
C MET A 63 -22.39 -6.48 -7.62
N LEU A 64 -22.67 -5.47 -8.44
CA LEU A 64 -22.00 -4.16 -8.39
C LEU A 64 -22.25 -3.48 -7.05
N GLY A 65 -23.50 -3.49 -6.58
CA GLY A 65 -23.85 -2.97 -5.26
C GLY A 65 -23.12 -3.70 -4.13
N ILE A 66 -22.95 -5.02 -4.22
CA ILE A 66 -22.18 -5.80 -3.23
C ILE A 66 -20.70 -5.40 -3.24
N VAL A 67 -20.08 -5.31 -4.42
CA VAL A 67 -18.68 -4.90 -4.57
C VAL A 67 -18.45 -3.49 -4.02
N LEU A 68 -19.32 -2.54 -4.37
CA LEU A 68 -19.28 -1.16 -3.86
C LEU A 68 -19.45 -1.13 -2.33
N THR A 69 -20.37 -1.93 -1.78
CA THR A 69 -20.54 -2.03 -0.32
C THR A 69 -19.26 -2.54 0.35
N GLY A 70 -18.62 -3.57 -0.23
CA GLY A 70 -17.34 -4.08 0.24
C GLY A 70 -16.23 -3.02 0.21
N LEU A 71 -16.16 -2.21 -0.84
CA LEU A 71 -15.18 -1.11 -0.93
C LEU A 71 -15.43 -0.06 0.16
N VAL A 72 -16.68 0.34 0.39
CA VAL A 72 -17.05 1.28 1.46
C VAL A 72 -16.66 0.73 2.82
N ILE A 73 -16.94 -0.54 3.11
CA ILE A 73 -16.56 -1.17 4.39
C ILE A 73 -15.03 -1.17 4.56
N GLY A 74 -14.27 -1.49 3.51
CA GLY A 74 -12.80 -1.42 3.56
C GLY A 74 -12.29 0.00 3.83
N LEU A 75 -12.96 1.02 3.28
CA LEU A 75 -12.63 2.42 3.53
C LEU A 75 -12.98 2.91 4.95
N LEU A 76 -13.89 2.23 5.65
CA LEU A 76 -14.28 2.54 7.03
C LEU A 76 -13.49 1.76 8.08
N ARG A 77 -12.63 0.83 7.66
CA ARG A 77 -11.79 0.05 8.57
C ARG A 77 -10.91 0.97 9.42
N PRO A 78 -10.83 0.78 10.75
CA PRO A 78 -9.90 1.52 11.58
C PRO A 78 -8.45 1.19 11.22
N LEU A 79 -7.62 2.22 11.19
CA LEU A 79 -6.18 2.08 10.97
C LEU A 79 -5.50 1.65 12.28
N PRO A 80 -4.51 0.75 12.24
CA PRO A 80 -3.71 0.43 13.41
C PRO A 80 -2.93 1.67 13.86
N ASP A 81 -2.61 1.75 15.16
CA ASP A 81 -1.78 2.84 15.67
C ASP A 81 -0.40 2.81 15.01
N PRO A 82 0.10 3.96 14.52
CA PRO A 82 1.34 4.03 13.75
C PRO A 82 2.58 3.81 14.62
N ILE A 83 2.44 3.83 15.94
CA ILE A 83 3.52 3.73 16.92
C ILE A 83 3.11 2.83 18.08
N ILE A 84 4.10 2.31 18.79
CA ILE A 84 3.93 1.57 20.04
C ILE A 84 4.89 2.10 21.10
N SER A 85 4.53 1.95 22.37
CA SER A 85 5.49 2.13 23.48
C SER A 85 6.09 0.78 23.82
N SER A 86 7.40 0.63 23.66
CA SER A 86 8.15 -0.57 24.04
C SER A 86 9.59 -0.21 24.34
N ASP A 87 10.18 -0.87 25.33
CA ASP A 87 11.61 -0.75 25.65
C ASP A 87 12.50 -1.50 24.63
N ASP A 88 11.89 -2.35 23.80
CA ASP A 88 12.56 -3.11 22.77
C ASP A 88 12.59 -2.31 21.44
N SER A 89 13.74 -1.70 21.16
CA SER A 89 13.99 -0.91 19.96
C SER A 89 13.69 -1.68 18.66
N SER A 90 13.98 -2.99 18.60
CA SER A 90 13.71 -3.80 17.41
C SER A 90 12.21 -3.96 17.16
N LYS A 91 11.42 -4.18 18.22
CA LYS A 91 9.94 -4.20 18.12
C LYS A 91 9.38 -2.87 17.66
N VAL A 92 9.91 -1.75 18.15
CA VAL A 92 9.49 -0.41 17.73
C VAL A 92 9.73 -0.20 16.23
N LEU A 93 10.93 -0.53 15.75
CA LEU A 93 11.28 -0.41 14.33
C LEU A 93 10.42 -1.32 13.44
N ALA A 94 10.22 -2.58 13.84
CA ALA A 94 9.39 -3.54 13.12
C ALA A 94 7.91 -3.09 13.06
N HIS A 95 7.39 -2.52 14.16
CA HIS A 95 6.03 -1.97 14.19
C HIS A 95 5.88 -0.76 13.27
N ALA A 96 6.81 0.18 13.31
CA ALA A 96 6.80 1.35 12.41
C ALA A 96 6.85 0.91 10.94
N TYR A 97 7.72 -0.04 10.60
CA TYR A 97 7.80 -0.60 9.24
C TYR A 97 6.49 -1.28 8.82
N SER A 98 5.97 -2.21 9.63
CA SER A 98 4.77 -2.97 9.28
C SER A 98 3.53 -2.08 9.11
N THR A 99 3.38 -1.04 9.94
CA THR A 99 2.28 -0.08 9.81
C THR A 99 2.45 0.87 8.64
N ASP A 100 3.68 1.29 8.30
CA ASP A 100 3.95 2.03 7.05
C ASP A 100 3.54 1.20 5.83
N GLN A 101 3.98 -0.06 5.73
CA GLN A 101 3.61 -0.93 4.61
C GLN A 101 2.11 -1.21 4.57
N GLY A 102 1.48 -1.44 5.73
CA GLY A 102 0.04 -1.60 5.84
C GLY A 102 -0.72 -0.37 5.34
N ASP A 103 -0.25 0.83 5.66
CA ASP A 103 -0.83 2.08 5.17
C ASP A 103 -0.67 2.20 3.65
N ARG A 104 0.49 1.86 3.06
CA ARG A 104 0.71 1.89 1.60
C ARG A 104 -0.14 0.87 0.84
N MET A 105 -0.51 -0.22 1.50
CA MET A 105 -1.40 -1.26 0.97
C MET A 105 -2.88 -1.03 1.32
N ASN A 106 -3.24 0.16 1.79
CA ASN A 106 -4.62 0.50 2.13
C ASN A 106 -5.19 1.53 1.15
N LEU A 107 -6.31 1.17 0.49
CA LEU A 107 -6.98 2.01 -0.49
C LEU A 107 -7.43 3.36 0.07
N GLN A 108 -7.68 3.45 1.39
CA GLN A 108 -8.03 4.71 2.06
C GLN A 108 -7.08 5.83 1.68
N PHE A 109 -5.77 5.58 1.65
CA PHE A 109 -4.77 6.62 1.41
C PHE A 109 -4.62 7.07 -0.05
N PHE A 110 -5.28 6.40 -0.99
CA PHE A 110 -5.39 6.86 -2.37
C PHE A 110 -6.48 7.93 -2.52
N VAL A 111 -7.42 7.98 -1.57
CA VAL A 111 -8.54 8.94 -1.55
C VAL A 111 -8.06 10.27 -0.96
N PRO A 112 -8.26 11.42 -1.64
CA PRO A 112 -7.62 12.69 -1.26
C PRO A 112 -7.78 13.13 0.21
N PRO A 113 -8.96 12.98 0.86
CA PRO A 113 -9.13 13.24 2.29
C PRO A 113 -8.09 12.57 3.21
N PHE A 114 -7.67 11.34 2.90
CA PHE A 114 -6.77 10.57 3.76
C PHE A 114 -5.28 10.84 3.49
N ARG A 115 -4.93 11.57 2.43
CA ARG A 115 -3.52 11.92 2.14
C ARG A 115 -2.87 12.75 3.25
N LYS A 116 -3.66 13.62 3.90
CA LYS A 116 -3.19 14.39 5.07
C LYS A 116 -2.89 13.46 6.24
N GLU A 117 -3.72 12.45 6.44
CA GLU A 117 -3.55 11.46 7.49
C GLU A 117 -2.31 10.58 7.26
N MET A 118 -2.02 10.19 6.01
CA MET A 118 -0.78 9.49 5.67
C MET A 118 0.46 10.30 6.12
N ARG A 119 0.53 11.57 5.74
CA ARG A 119 1.66 12.44 6.14
C ARG A 119 1.78 12.57 7.64
N ARG A 120 0.65 12.67 8.37
CA ARG A 120 0.64 12.72 9.84
C ARG A 120 1.26 11.44 10.42
N ARG A 121 0.84 10.27 9.92
CA ARG A 121 1.34 8.96 10.36
C ARG A 121 2.82 8.77 10.03
N ASP A 122 3.25 9.20 8.84
CA ASP A 122 4.67 9.22 8.44
C ASP A 122 5.51 10.08 9.39
N SER A 123 5.02 11.27 9.78
CA SER A 123 5.72 12.15 10.73
C SER A 123 5.88 11.51 12.12
N VAL A 124 4.83 10.84 12.62
CA VAL A 124 4.87 10.21 13.95
C VAL A 124 5.81 9.00 13.95
N ARG A 125 5.77 8.15 12.91
CA ARG A 125 6.72 7.03 12.73
C ARG A 125 8.15 7.53 12.63
N LEU A 126 8.39 8.56 11.82
CA LEU A 126 9.71 9.16 11.67
C LEU A 126 10.27 9.67 13.01
N LYS A 127 9.44 10.36 13.80
CA LYS A 127 9.85 10.85 15.12
C LYS A 127 10.30 9.69 16.01
N GLN A 128 9.49 8.64 16.12
CA GLN A 128 9.79 7.49 16.96
C GLN A 128 11.04 6.72 16.48
N VAL A 129 11.22 6.53 15.17
CA VAL A 129 12.42 5.89 14.62
C VAL A 129 13.67 6.71 14.94
N ARG A 130 13.60 8.05 14.87
CA ARG A 130 14.72 8.91 15.24
C ARG A 130 15.07 8.82 16.73
N GLU A 131 14.07 8.79 17.61
CA GLU A 131 14.30 8.58 19.05
C GLU A 131 15.02 7.25 19.33
N VAL A 132 14.69 6.18 18.58
CA VAL A 132 15.41 4.90 18.65
C VAL A 132 16.85 5.04 18.13
N MET A 133 17.06 5.73 17.01
CA MET A 133 18.40 5.98 16.43
C MET A 133 19.30 6.82 17.33
N ASP A 134 18.74 7.73 18.12
CA ASP A 134 19.50 8.56 19.05
C ASP A 134 19.94 7.79 20.30
N ARG A 135 19.21 6.73 20.67
CA ARG A 135 19.48 5.87 21.84
C ARG A 135 20.40 4.69 21.52
N GLU A 136 20.23 4.07 20.36
CA GLU A 136 20.93 2.84 19.98
C GLU A 136 22.13 3.15 19.08
N SER A 137 23.32 2.68 19.48
CA SER A 137 24.54 2.83 18.67
C SER A 137 24.67 1.77 17.57
N GLU A 138 24.03 0.62 17.76
CA GLU A 138 24.11 -0.53 16.85
C GLU A 138 22.72 -1.11 16.55
N PHE A 139 22.54 -1.49 15.29
CA PHE A 139 21.32 -2.13 14.82
C PHE A 139 21.64 -3.48 14.20
N SER A 140 20.73 -4.44 14.38
CA SER A 140 20.75 -5.65 13.57
C SER A 140 20.51 -5.29 12.08
N PRO A 141 20.88 -6.14 11.12
CA PRO A 141 20.62 -5.86 9.72
C PRO A 141 19.13 -5.63 9.38
N ILE A 142 18.23 -6.35 10.05
CA ILE A 142 16.78 -6.16 9.83
C ILE A 142 16.27 -4.84 10.43
N ASP A 143 16.81 -4.40 11.57
CA ASP A 143 16.48 -3.11 12.16
C ASP A 143 16.93 -1.94 11.27
N ARG A 144 18.12 -2.06 10.66
CA ARG A 144 18.59 -1.09 9.66
C ARG A 144 17.64 -1.01 8.47
N PHE A 145 17.14 -2.15 7.99
CA PHE A 145 16.16 -2.20 6.92
C PHE A 145 14.84 -1.50 7.32
N HIS A 146 14.31 -1.80 8.50
CA HIS A 146 13.09 -1.16 9.01
C HIS A 146 13.24 0.35 9.17
N ALA A 147 14.32 0.82 9.81
CA ALA A 147 14.60 2.24 9.98
C ALA A 147 14.78 2.95 8.63
N ALA A 148 15.53 2.35 7.70
CA ALA A 148 15.73 2.90 6.37
C ALA A 148 14.41 3.10 5.61
N PHE A 149 13.46 2.16 5.73
CA PHE A 149 12.15 2.29 5.08
C PHE A 149 11.37 3.51 5.57
N ILE A 150 11.42 3.79 6.87
CA ILE A 150 10.74 4.96 7.44
C ILE A 150 11.42 6.26 7.04
N LEU A 151 12.75 6.32 7.09
CA LEU A 151 13.51 7.49 6.63
C LEU A 151 13.29 7.75 5.13
N HIS A 152 13.20 6.69 4.31
CA HIS A 152 12.90 6.78 2.88
C HIS A 152 11.56 7.46 2.60
N HIS A 153 10.59 7.35 3.51
CA HIS A 153 9.26 7.96 3.42
C HIS A 153 9.13 9.28 4.21
N ASN A 154 10.23 9.93 4.59
CA ASN A 154 10.14 11.15 5.38
C ASN A 154 9.26 12.23 4.68
N PRO A 155 8.27 12.80 5.39
CA PRO A 155 7.28 13.69 4.78
C PRO A 155 7.81 15.11 4.54
N MET A 156 9.00 15.43 5.06
CA MET A 156 9.66 16.72 4.92
C MET A 156 10.49 16.82 3.63
N HIS A 157 10.68 15.70 2.92
CA HIS A 157 11.58 15.60 1.77
C HIS A 157 13.01 16.06 2.08
N ASP A 158 13.48 15.77 3.29
CA ASP A 158 14.81 16.11 3.76
C ASP A 158 15.86 15.20 3.11
N SER A 159 16.79 15.82 2.38
CA SER A 159 17.88 15.12 1.69
C SER A 159 18.81 14.39 2.64
N PHE A 160 19.05 14.92 3.85
CA PHE A 160 19.90 14.28 4.84
C PHE A 160 19.25 13.00 5.38
N LEU A 161 17.92 12.98 5.53
CA LEU A 161 17.20 11.76 5.92
C LEU A 161 17.22 10.72 4.79
N TYR A 162 17.17 11.13 3.52
CA TYR A 162 17.32 10.19 2.40
C TYR A 162 18.73 9.59 2.30
N GLU A 163 19.76 10.38 2.57
CA GLU A 163 21.14 9.89 2.66
C GLU A 163 21.28 8.84 3.77
N GLN A 164 20.76 9.14 4.96
CA GLN A 164 20.75 8.20 6.08
C GLN A 164 19.96 6.93 5.75
N ALA A 165 18.80 7.06 5.11
CA ALA A 165 18.02 5.92 4.63
C ALA A 165 18.86 5.04 3.71
N HIS A 166 19.60 5.63 2.77
CA HIS A 166 20.47 4.89 1.86
C HIS A 166 21.62 4.19 2.59
N SER A 167 22.29 4.87 3.53
CA SER A 167 23.37 4.30 4.32
C SER A 167 22.92 3.06 5.10
N LEU A 168 21.76 3.15 5.77
CA LEU A 168 21.18 2.03 6.51
C LEU A 168 20.74 0.89 5.58
N ALA A 169 20.03 1.20 4.50
CA ALA A 169 19.56 0.21 3.53
C ALA A 169 20.73 -0.54 2.86
N LYS A 170 21.81 0.18 2.52
CA LYS A 170 23.03 -0.42 1.94
C LYS A 170 23.72 -1.36 2.92
N LYS A 171 23.82 -0.98 4.19
CA LYS A 171 24.37 -1.85 5.25
C LYS A 171 23.51 -3.11 5.45
N ALA A 172 22.19 -2.96 5.48
CA ALA A 172 21.26 -4.10 5.56
C ALA A 172 21.42 -5.04 4.35
N ALA A 173 21.49 -4.49 3.13
CA ALA A 173 21.66 -5.26 1.90
C ALA A 173 23.01 -5.97 1.77
N SER A 174 24.03 -5.48 2.48
CA SER A 174 25.37 -6.08 2.49
C SER A 174 25.51 -7.19 3.55
N ALA A 175 24.53 -7.35 4.44
CA ALA A 175 24.56 -8.38 5.47
C ALA A 175 24.36 -9.77 4.87
N PRO A 176 25.22 -10.77 5.18
CA PRO A 176 25.14 -12.11 4.61
C PRO A 176 23.76 -12.78 4.73
N GLU A 177 23.06 -12.56 5.84
CA GLU A 177 21.74 -13.12 6.14
C GLU A 177 20.59 -12.47 5.34
N LEU A 178 20.80 -11.28 4.75
CA LEU A 178 19.80 -10.55 3.97
C LEU A 178 20.18 -10.41 2.48
N LYS A 179 21.31 -10.99 2.05
CA LYS A 179 21.83 -10.82 0.68
C LYS A 179 20.83 -11.25 -0.40
N ASP A 180 20.05 -12.31 -0.14
CA ASP A 180 19.08 -12.88 -1.10
C ASP A 180 17.66 -12.30 -0.90
N ASN A 181 17.47 -11.38 0.06
CA ASN A 181 16.18 -10.74 0.27
C ASN A 181 15.96 -9.63 -0.76
N TYR A 182 15.11 -9.91 -1.75
CA TYR A 182 14.78 -8.97 -2.83
C TYR A 182 14.37 -7.58 -2.32
N GLN A 183 13.53 -7.49 -1.28
CA GLN A 183 13.02 -6.20 -0.80
C GLN A 183 14.13 -5.36 -0.16
N VAL A 184 15.07 -6.00 0.55
CA VAL A 184 16.24 -5.33 1.12
C VAL A 184 17.15 -4.82 -0.01
N GLN A 185 17.41 -5.63 -1.03
CA GLN A 185 18.21 -5.23 -2.18
C GLN A 185 17.55 -4.09 -2.98
N TRP A 186 16.24 -4.16 -3.15
CA TRP A 186 15.45 -3.11 -3.80
C TRP A 186 15.51 -1.80 -3.00
N LEU A 187 15.35 -1.85 -1.67
CA LEU A 187 15.35 -0.66 -0.83
C LEU A 187 16.68 0.11 -0.91
N ALA A 188 17.82 -0.60 -0.98
CA ALA A 188 19.13 0.04 -1.15
C ALA A 188 19.22 0.86 -2.45
N LYS A 189 18.63 0.35 -3.54
CA LYS A 189 18.51 1.07 -4.82
C LYS A 189 17.50 2.22 -4.73
N ALA A 190 16.34 1.97 -4.14
CA ALA A 190 15.25 2.94 -4.00
C ALA A 190 15.66 4.18 -3.19
N THR A 191 16.33 3.96 -2.07
CA THR A 191 16.86 5.02 -1.21
C THR A 191 17.96 5.82 -1.90
N TYR A 192 18.84 5.17 -2.66
CA TYR A 192 19.88 5.84 -3.44
C TYR A 192 19.28 6.81 -4.45
N ASP A 193 18.36 6.34 -5.29
CA ASP A 193 17.73 7.16 -6.32
C ASP A 193 16.95 8.32 -5.70
N ARG A 194 16.22 8.09 -4.60
CA ARG A 194 15.48 9.15 -3.90
C ARG A 194 16.42 10.22 -3.34
N TRP A 195 17.56 9.82 -2.79
CA TRP A 195 18.59 10.76 -2.34
C TRP A 195 19.21 11.54 -3.49
N MET A 196 19.58 10.87 -4.60
CA MET A 196 20.14 11.56 -5.77
C MET A 196 19.16 12.61 -6.33
N LEU A 197 17.88 12.24 -6.48
CA LEU A 197 16.86 13.16 -6.96
C LEU A 197 16.66 14.35 -6.01
N SER A 198 16.69 14.14 -4.69
CA SER A 198 16.48 15.22 -3.72
C SER A 198 17.58 16.29 -3.76
N ILE A 199 18.78 15.93 -4.22
CA ILE A 199 19.92 16.85 -4.41
C ILE A 199 20.11 17.29 -5.88
N GLY A 200 19.10 17.08 -6.74
CA GLY A 200 19.10 17.52 -8.13
C GLY A 200 19.96 16.67 -9.08
N ARG A 201 20.36 15.45 -8.68
CA ARG A 201 21.08 14.50 -9.54
C ARG A 201 20.11 13.50 -10.18
N SER A 202 20.54 12.88 -11.27
CA SER A 202 19.78 11.80 -11.90
C SER A 202 19.75 10.53 -11.04
N GLN A 203 18.65 9.80 -11.11
CA GLN A 203 18.56 8.45 -10.57
C GLN A 203 19.41 7.47 -11.38
N LYS A 204 19.93 6.42 -10.73
CA LYS A 204 20.75 5.38 -11.37
C LYS A 204 19.96 4.10 -11.67
N TYR A 205 19.00 3.74 -10.82
CA TYR A 205 18.31 2.46 -10.89
C TYR A 205 16.86 2.56 -11.36
N ALA A 206 16.40 3.75 -11.77
CA ALA A 206 15.04 4.01 -12.24
C ALA A 206 13.94 3.61 -11.24
N THR A 207 14.23 3.66 -9.94
CA THR A 207 13.30 3.23 -8.88
C THR A 207 12.34 4.33 -8.44
N GLN A 208 12.58 5.58 -8.84
CA GLN A 208 11.77 6.74 -8.49
C GLN A 208 11.04 7.26 -9.73
N GLY A 209 9.77 6.89 -9.82
CA GLY A 209 8.89 7.21 -10.96
C GLY A 209 7.86 6.11 -11.16
N GLY A 210 6.64 6.47 -11.57
CA GLY A 210 5.63 5.49 -11.97
C GLY A 210 6.08 4.74 -13.22
N VAL A 211 5.79 3.43 -13.27
CA VAL A 211 6.00 2.47 -14.36
C VAL A 211 6.85 2.99 -15.55
N SER A 212 8.16 2.77 -15.50
CA SER A 212 8.98 2.81 -16.71
C SER A 212 9.08 1.38 -17.25
N PHE A 213 8.33 1.09 -18.31
CA PHE A 213 8.62 -0.09 -19.12
C PHE A 213 9.82 0.28 -20.00
N SER A 214 11.01 -0.19 -19.63
CA SER A 214 12.06 -0.41 -20.62
C SER A 214 11.79 -1.80 -21.20
N ILE A 215 11.15 -1.83 -22.36
CA ILE A 215 11.21 -3.01 -23.22
C ILE A 215 12.55 -2.87 -23.94
N GLU A 216 13.45 -3.81 -23.67
CA GLU A 216 14.68 -3.98 -24.45
C GLU A 216 14.38 -4.21 -25.93
#